data_AF-A0A9X7IR10-F1
#
_entry.id   AF-A0A9X7IR10-F1
#
_cell.length_a   1.000
_cell.length_b   1.000
_cell.length_c   1.000
_cell.angle_alpha   90.00
_cell.angle_beta   90.00
_cell.angle_gamma   90.00
#
_symmetry.space_group_name_H-M   'P 1'
#
loop_
_entity.id
_entity.type
_entity.pdbx_description
1 polymer ?
#
loop_
_entity_poly.entity_id
_entity_poly.type
_entity_poly.pdbx_seq_one_letter_code
_entity_poly.pdbx_strand_id
1 'polypeptide(L)'
;MQLPPSQQWSAMPDPTDPIDTPKTSADSAVTDEVVDVVDTGDTILLLQKMENRLIRHTLRRPDVLSAEQLRRLRYLLNFARLDDFEPGAAGPGGARGRGDVAVGAEL
;
A
#
# COMPACT_ATOMS: atom_id res chain seq x y z
N MET A 1 40.35 17.38 47.48
CA MET A 1 39.41 18.48 47.84
C MET A 1 38.07 18.17 47.20
N GLN A 2 37.12 17.67 47.99
CA GLN A 2 35.78 17.28 47.54
C GLN A 2 34.89 18.53 47.47
N LEU A 3 34.25 18.80 46.32
CA LEU A 3 33.40 19.97 46.12
C LEU A 3 32.05 19.81 46.86
N PRO A 4 31.44 20.90 47.37
CA PRO A 4 30.21 20.83 48.14
C PRO A 4 28.98 20.43 47.28
N PRO A 5 28.01 19.70 47.85
CA PRO A 5 26.86 19.12 47.13
C PRO A 5 25.86 20.16 46.57
N SER A 6 26.01 21.45 46.90
CA SER A 6 25.13 22.53 46.45
C SER A 6 25.37 22.98 45.00
N GLN A 7 26.41 22.48 44.33
CA GLN A 7 26.69 22.81 42.92
C GLN A 7 26.33 21.70 41.93
N GLN A 8 25.76 20.58 42.40
CA GLN A 8 25.44 19.44 41.54
C GLN A 8 24.13 19.61 40.75
N TRP A 9 23.35 20.66 41.04
CA TRP A 9 22.02 20.90 40.43
C TRP A 9 21.99 21.95 39.31
N SER A 10 23.13 22.55 38.94
CA SER A 10 23.21 23.52 37.83
C SER A 10 23.37 22.88 36.44
N ALA A 11 23.23 21.55 36.32
CA ALA A 11 23.27 20.82 35.05
C ALA A 11 21.97 20.05 34.76
N MET A 12 20.85 20.47 35.36
CA MET A 12 19.52 19.95 35.01
C MET A 12 18.99 20.79 33.83
N PRO A 13 18.58 20.17 32.70
CA PRO A 13 17.89 20.91 31.65
C PRO A 13 16.60 21.51 32.21
N ASP A 14 16.34 22.76 31.82
CA ASP A 14 15.17 23.51 32.25
C ASP A 14 13.89 22.75 31.83
N PRO A 15 12.96 22.43 32.75
CA PRO A 15 11.71 21.75 32.41
C PRO A 15 10.79 22.58 31.49
N THR A 16 11.16 23.82 31.17
CA THR A 16 10.45 24.67 30.19
C THR A 16 11.06 24.65 28.78
N ASP A 17 12.14 23.91 28.54
CA ASP A 17 12.58 23.66 27.16
C ASP A 17 11.48 22.89 26.42
N PRO A 18 10.99 23.39 25.27
CA PRO A 18 9.97 22.69 24.51
C PRO A 18 10.56 21.36 24.03
N ILE A 19 9.95 20.25 24.46
CA ILE A 19 10.24 18.93 23.91
C ILE A 19 9.95 19.02 22.40
N ASP A 20 11.01 18.95 21.59
CA ASP A 20 10.93 18.78 20.15
C ASP A 20 10.41 17.35 19.90
N THR A 21 9.10 17.20 20.07
CA THR A 21 8.39 16.02 19.61
C THR A 21 8.46 16.05 18.09
N PRO A 22 9.01 15.01 17.42
CA PRO A 22 8.80 14.93 15.99
C PRO A 22 7.29 14.95 15.79
N LYS A 23 6.80 15.99 15.11
CA LYS A 23 5.42 16.08 14.66
C LYS A 23 5.15 14.84 13.82
N THR A 24 4.60 13.81 14.47
CA THR A 24 3.74 12.84 13.83
C THR A 24 2.55 13.65 13.35
N SER A 25 2.69 14.22 12.15
CA SER A 25 1.57 14.61 11.33
C SER A 25 0.90 13.32 10.85
N ALA A 26 0.21 12.67 11.78
CA ALA A 26 -0.93 11.82 11.47
C ALA A 26 -2.11 12.76 11.26
N ASP A 27 -2.14 13.44 10.11
CA ASP A 27 -3.37 13.91 9.48
C ASP A 27 -3.06 14.26 8.02
N SER A 28 -2.85 13.24 7.19
CA SER A 28 -3.06 13.44 5.76
C SER A 28 -4.55 13.23 5.55
N ALA A 29 -5.28 14.33 5.77
CA ALA A 29 -6.68 14.46 5.42
C ALA A 29 -6.92 13.81 4.04
N VAL A 30 -7.96 12.98 3.96
CA VAL A 30 -8.52 12.55 2.68
C VAL A 30 -9.07 13.82 2.03
N THR A 31 -8.27 14.44 1.17
CA THR A 31 -8.72 15.54 0.32
C THR A 31 -9.55 14.95 -0.80
N ASP A 32 -10.86 15.10 -0.64
CA ASP A 32 -11.92 14.80 -1.60
C ASP A 32 -11.96 15.83 -2.74
N GLU A 33 -10.85 16.04 -3.46
CA GLU A 33 -10.80 16.82 -4.71
C GLU A 33 -9.36 16.88 -5.23
N VAL A 34 -8.92 15.86 -5.98
CA VAL A 34 -8.35 15.94 -7.33
C VAL A 34 -8.40 14.49 -7.82
N VAL A 35 -9.29 14.15 -8.75
CA VAL A 35 -9.07 12.98 -9.61
C VAL A 35 -7.97 13.42 -10.57
N ASP A 36 -6.74 13.44 -10.04
CA ASP A 36 -5.56 13.70 -10.83
C ASP A 36 -5.54 12.57 -11.85
N VAL A 37 -5.32 12.88 -13.12
CA VAL A 37 -5.20 11.87 -14.17
C VAL A 37 -4.07 10.96 -13.72
N VAL A 38 -4.43 9.83 -13.09
CA VAL A 38 -3.43 8.95 -12.51
C VAL A 38 -2.64 8.44 -13.68
N ASP A 39 -1.34 8.77 -13.73
CA ASP A 39 -0.48 8.24 -14.76
C ASP A 39 -0.65 6.71 -14.76
N THR A 40 -1.09 6.15 -15.88
CA THR A 40 -1.30 4.71 -16.02
C THR A 40 -0.03 3.95 -15.65
N GLY A 41 1.15 4.54 -15.90
CA GLY A 41 2.44 4.01 -15.46
C GLY A 41 2.57 3.92 -13.93
N ASP A 42 2.17 4.97 -13.21
CA ASP A 42 2.15 4.99 -11.75
C ASP A 42 1.14 3.99 -11.17
N THR A 43 0.01 3.81 -11.84
CA THR A 43 -1.02 2.81 -11.47
C THR A 43 -0.49 1.39 -11.60
N ILE A 44 0.13 1.05 -12.74
CA ILE A 44 0.71 -0.27 -12.97
C ILE A 44 1.82 -0.56 -11.95
N LEU A 45 2.69 0.42 -11.68
CA LEU A 45 3.76 0.31 -10.68
C LEU A 45 3.19 0.09 -9.27
N LEU A 46 2.11 0.79 -8.91
CA LEU A 46 1.40 0.61 -7.65
C LEU A 46 0.84 -0.82 -7.53
N LEU A 47 0.13 -1.31 -8.54
CA LEU A 47 -0.40 -2.67 -8.58
C LEU A 47 0.72 -3.73 -8.47
N GLN A 48 1.89 -3.48 -9.06
CA GLN A 48 3.07 -4.35 -8.93
C GLN A 48 3.62 -4.36 -7.50
N LYS A 49 3.69 -3.20 -6.84
CA LYS A 49 4.11 -3.10 -5.44
C LYS A 49 3.13 -3.82 -4.50
N MET A 50 1.83 -3.69 -4.75
CA MET A 50 0.77 -4.36 -3.99
C MET A 50 0.89 -5.89 -4.08
N GLU A 51 1.06 -6.44 -5.30
CA GLU A 51 1.26 -7.88 -5.49
C GLU A 51 2.53 -8.38 -4.79
N ASN A 52 3.64 -7.67 -4.95
CA ASN A 52 4.89 -8.02 -4.27
C ASN A 52 4.78 -8.01 -2.75
N ARG A 53 3.98 -7.09 -2.19
CA ARG A 53 3.72 -7.03 -0.75
C ARG A 53 2.84 -8.21 -0.31
N LEU A 54 1.79 -8.53 -1.07
CA LEU A 54 0.94 -9.69 -0.81
C LEU A 54 1.75 -10.99 -0.74
N ILE A 55 2.57 -11.28 -1.76
CA ILE A 55 3.39 -12.50 -1.82
C ILE A 55 4.35 -12.56 -0.63
N ARG A 56 5.04 -11.46 -0.32
CA ARG A 56 5.96 -11.40 0.81
C ARG A 56 5.26 -11.68 2.15
N HIS A 57 4.05 -11.15 2.35
CA HIS A 57 3.29 -11.42 3.56
C HIS A 57 2.78 -12.87 3.62
N THR A 58 2.31 -13.45 2.52
CA THR A 58 1.92 -14.86 2.47
C THR A 58 3.08 -15.80 2.79
N LEU A 59 4.28 -15.53 2.29
CA LEU A 59 5.47 -16.33 2.60
C LEU A 59 5.90 -16.21 4.06
N ARG A 60 5.70 -15.04 4.68
CA ARG A 60 6.08 -14.78 6.08
C ARG A 60 5.02 -15.23 7.09
N ARG A 61 3.73 -15.16 6.72
CA ARG A 61 2.56 -15.47 7.55
C ARG A 61 1.47 -16.14 6.69
N PRO A 62 1.62 -17.44 6.38
CA PRO A 62 0.73 -18.15 5.46
C PRO A 62 -0.68 -18.40 6.01
N ASP A 63 -0.89 -18.18 7.31
CA ASP A 63 -2.10 -18.45 8.08
C ASP A 63 -3.15 -17.33 8.04
N VAL A 64 -2.79 -16.14 7.52
CA VAL A 64 -3.67 -14.96 7.52
C VAL A 64 -4.76 -15.04 6.45
N LEU A 65 -4.46 -15.64 5.29
CA LEU A 65 -5.38 -15.78 4.17
C LEU A 65 -5.53 -17.25 3.81
N SER A 66 -6.76 -17.69 3.57
CA SER A 66 -6.98 -18.99 2.96
C SER A 66 -6.43 -19.03 1.52
N ALA A 67 -6.17 -20.23 1.00
CA ALA A 67 -5.69 -20.40 -0.37
C ALA A 67 -6.64 -19.76 -1.41
N GLU A 68 -7.95 -19.83 -1.17
CA GLU A 68 -8.97 -19.23 -2.04
C GLU A 68 -8.96 -17.70 -1.96
N GLN A 69 -8.82 -17.12 -0.76
CA GLN A 69 -8.71 -15.66 -0.61
C GLN A 69 -7.45 -15.12 -1.27
N LEU A 70 -6.32 -15.81 -1.11
CA LEU A 70 -5.07 -15.46 -1.77
C LEU A 70 -5.22 -15.53 -3.30
N ARG A 71 -5.82 -16.61 -3.81
CA ARG A 71 -6.07 -16.80 -5.24
C ARG A 71 -6.95 -15.68 -5.80
N ARG A 72 -8.04 -15.34 -5.10
CA ARG A 72 -8.95 -14.26 -5.49
C ARG A 72 -8.27 -12.90 -5.49
N LEU A 73 -7.50 -12.58 -4.47
CA LEU A 73 -6.80 -11.29 -4.39
C LEU A 73 -5.75 -11.15 -5.49
N ARG A 74 -5.00 -12.23 -5.79
CA ARG A 74 -4.08 -12.26 -6.93
C ARG A 74 -4.80 -12.10 -8.28
N TYR A 75 -5.96 -12.74 -8.44
CA TYR A 75 -6.79 -12.56 -9.62
C TYR A 75 -7.23 -11.10 -9.79
N LEU A 76 -7.72 -10.45 -8.74
CA LEU A 76 -8.15 -9.05 -8.78
C LEU A 76 -7.01 -8.09 -9.11
N LEU A 77 -5.83 -8.29 -8.51
CA LEU A 77 -4.65 -7.47 -8.81
C LEU A 77 -4.18 -7.60 -10.26
N ASN A 78 -4.29 -8.80 -10.83
CA ASN A 78 -3.97 -9.04 -12.24
C ASN A 78 -5.06 -8.49 -13.16
N PHE A 79 -6.33 -8.61 -12.77
CA PHE A 79 -7.46 -8.05 -13.49
C PHE A 79 -7.36 -6.53 -13.61
N ALA A 80 -6.98 -5.85 -12.54
CA ALA A 80 -6.77 -4.40 -12.54
C ALA A 80 -5.61 -3.93 -13.45
N ARG A 81 -4.78 -4.85 -13.97
CA ARG A 81 -3.73 -4.55 -14.95
C ARG A 81 -4.14 -4.85 -16.40
N LEU A 82 -5.31 -5.46 -16.61
CA LEU A 82 -5.78 -5.75 -17.96
C LEU A 82 -6.38 -4.47 -18.55
N ASP A 83 -5.85 -4.05 -19.68
CA ASP A 83 -6.45 -3.00 -20.51
C ASP A 83 -7.53 -3.60 -21.43
N ASP A 84 -7.25 -4.78 -21.99
CA ASP A 84 -8.13 -5.57 -22.85
C ASP A 84 -8.34 -6.98 -22.31
N PHE A 85 -9.58 -7.47 -22.32
CA PHE A 85 -9.96 -8.80 -21.84
C PHE A 85 -10.68 -9.59 -22.94
N GLU A 86 -10.21 -10.81 -23.27
CA GLU A 86 -10.86 -11.72 -24.23
C GLU A 86 -11.79 -12.72 -23.47
N PRO A 87 -13.10 -12.45 -23.34
CA PRO A 87 -14.01 -13.30 -22.57
C PRO A 87 -14.18 -14.68 -23.21
N GLY A 88 -14.06 -15.73 -22.40
CA GLY A 88 -14.25 -17.12 -22.82
C GLY A 88 -12.97 -17.93 -23.01
N ALA A 89 -11.78 -17.31 -22.92
CA ALA A 89 -10.50 -17.99 -23.12
C ALA A 89 -10.02 -18.83 -21.90
N ALA A 90 -10.56 -18.61 -20.70
CA ALA A 90 -10.00 -19.14 -19.45
C ALA A 90 -10.57 -20.50 -18.97
N GLY A 91 -11.38 -21.21 -19.78
CA GLY A 91 -12.04 -22.46 -19.39
C GLY A 91 -11.73 -23.67 -20.28
N PRO A 92 -11.84 -24.91 -19.77
CA PRO A 92 -11.79 -26.11 -20.62
C PRO A 92 -12.95 -26.06 -21.63
N GLY A 93 -12.64 -25.93 -22.91
CA GLY A 93 -13.64 -25.72 -23.97
C GLY A 93 -13.91 -24.25 -24.34
N GLY A 94 -13.03 -23.32 -23.95
CA GLY A 94 -13.14 -21.91 -24.28
C GLY A 94 -13.20 -21.64 -25.78
N ALA A 95 -14.40 -21.36 -26.30
CA ALA A 95 -14.58 -20.90 -27.67
C ALA A 95 -14.30 -19.39 -27.72
N ARG A 96 -13.25 -18.99 -28.47
CA ARG A 96 -12.97 -17.61 -28.85
C ARG A 96 -14.17 -17.09 -29.65
N GLY A 97 -15.05 -16.30 -29.04
CA GLY A 97 -16.36 -16.00 -29.64
C GLY A 97 -16.83 -14.56 -29.50
N ARG A 98 -16.29 -13.80 -28.54
CA ARG A 98 -16.51 -12.35 -28.44
C ARG A 98 -15.15 -11.68 -28.52
N GLY A 99 -15.04 -10.66 -29.39
CA GLY A 99 -13.82 -9.86 -29.52
C GLY A 99 -13.40 -9.22 -28.20
N ASP A 100 -12.17 -8.73 -28.17
CA ASP A 100 -11.56 -8.12 -26.99
C ASP A 100 -12.47 -7.03 -26.41
N VAL A 101 -12.66 -7.08 -25.09
CA VAL A 101 -13.44 -6.10 -24.32
C VAL A 101 -12.45 -5.20 -23.60
N ALA A 102 -12.45 -3.92 -23.97
CA ALA A 102 -11.70 -2.90 -23.24
C ALA A 102 -12.28 -2.80 -21.82
N VAL A 103 -11.47 -3.12 -20.82
CA VAL A 103 -11.85 -3.13 -19.40
C VAL A 103 -11.29 -1.91 -18.65
N GLY A 104 -10.35 -1.17 -19.24
CA GLY A 104 -9.74 0.03 -18.64
C GLY A 104 -10.57 1.32 -18.73
N ALA A 105 -11.66 1.37 -19.50
CA ALA A 105 -12.40 2.61 -19.78
C ALA A 105 -13.56 2.93 -18.82
N GLU A 106 -13.84 2.06 -17.83
CA GLU A 106 -14.98 2.20 -16.91
C GLU A 106 -14.64 2.83 -15.53
N LEU A 107 -13.49 3.50 -15.37
CA LEU A 107 -13.13 4.18 -14.12
C LEU A 107 -13.38 5.68 -14.17
#